data_AF-A0A2J6QXQ2-F1
#
_entry.id   AF-A0A2J6QXQ2-F1
#
_cell.length_a   1.000
_cell.length_b   1.000
_cell.length_c   1.000
_cell.angle_alpha   90.00
_cell.angle_beta   90.00
_cell.angle_gamma   90.00
#
_symmetry.space_group_name_H-M   'P 1'
#
loop_
_entity.id
_entity.type
_entity.pdbx_description
1 polymer ?
#
loop_
_entity_poly.entity_id
_entity_poly.type
_entity_poly.pdbx_seq_one_letter_code
_entity_poly.pdbx_strand_id
1 'polypeptide(L)' 'LRILKVFLGDGDEPIRTRLWYCLLSSLPNCVALSYEWGSPARDHDIFCEGKIVKVTSNLLAAL' A
#
# COMPACT_ATOMS: atom_id res chain seq x y z
N LEU A 1 -9.03 3.30 -12.58
CA LEU A 1 -7.77 2.87 -11.93
C LEU A 1 -8.03 2.59 -10.46
N ARG A 2 -7.30 1.64 -9.89
CA ARG A 2 -7.38 1.30 -8.47
C ARG A 2 -6.05 1.68 -7.84
N ILE A 3 -6.09 2.57 -6.84
CA ILE A 3 -4.91 3.09 -6.15
C ILE A 3 -5.04 2.70 -4.68
N LEU A 4 -4.01 2.06 -4.12
CA LEU A 4 -3.92 1.85 -2.69
C LEU A 4 -3.26 3.07 -2.07
N LYS A 5 -4.02 3.85 -1.29
CA LYS A 5 -3.46 4.93 -0.48
C LYS A 5 -2.97 4.33 0.83
N VAL A 6 -1.73 4.65 1.18
CA VAL A 6 -1.13 4.23 2.45
C VAL A 6 -1.05 5.43 3.37
N PHE A 7 -1.36 5.20 4.63
CA PHE A 7 -1.31 6.16 5.72
C PHE A 7 -0.42 5.58 6.81
N LEU A 8 0.27 6.45 7.53
CA LEU A 8 0.98 6.08 8.75
C LEU A 8 -0.01 5.45 9.75
N GLY A 9 0.42 4.40 10.42
CA GLY A 9 -0.23 3.95 11.65
C GLY A 9 0.03 4.97 12.78
N ASP A 10 -0.75 4.89 13.85
CA ASP A 10 -0.52 5.67 15.07
C ASP A 10 0.30 4.87 16.09
N GLY A 11 1.48 5.35 16.47
CA GLY A 11 2.38 4.65 17.39
C GLY A 11 2.83 3.27 16.90
N ASP A 12 2.51 2.22 17.68
CA ASP A 12 2.76 0.81 17.33
C ASP A 12 1.69 0.22 16.40
N GLU A 13 0.71 1.02 15.96
CA GLU A 13 -0.30 0.50 15.05
C GLU A 13 0.31 0.18 13.68
N PRO A 14 -0.08 -0.96 13.08
CA PRO A 14 0.26 -1.27 11.71
C PRO A 14 -0.27 -0.20 10.75
N ILE A 15 0.48 0.02 9.69
CA ILE A 15 0.15 0.86 8.54
C ILE A 15 -1.29 0.65 8.08
N ARG A 16 -1.99 1.77 7.90
CA ARG A 16 -3.39 1.82 7.49
C ARG A 16 -3.45 2.10 6.01
N THR A 17 -4.33 1.40 5.30
CA THR A 17 -4.50 1.59 3.85
C THR A 17 -5.96 1.79 3.48
N ARG A 18 -6.19 2.50 2.36
CA ARG A 18 -7.51 2.72 1.77
C ARG A 18 -7.47 2.49 0.27
N LEU A 19 -8.44 1.76 -0.24
CA LEU A 19 -8.57 1.57 -1.67
C LEU A 19 -9.33 2.75 -2.28
N TRP A 20 -8.68 3.43 -3.23
CA TRP A 20 -9.26 4.57 -3.92
C TRP A 20 -9.44 4.27 -5.41
N TYR A 21 -10.65 4.52 -5.89
CA TYR A 21 -11.02 4.36 -7.29
C TYR A 21 -11.07 5.72 -7.96
N CYS A 22 -10.35 5.87 -9.07
CA CYS A 22 -10.33 7.11 -9.84
C CYS A 22 -10.35 6.82 -11.35
N LEU A 23 -10.81 7.80 -12.13
CA LEU A 23 -10.66 7.79 -13.59
C LEU A 23 -9.21 8.16 -13.93
N LEU A 24 -8.73 7.70 -15.09
CA LEU A 24 -7.40 8.06 -15.58
C LEU A 24 -7.24 9.58 -15.75
N SER A 25 -8.30 10.27 -16.18
CA SER A 25 -8.35 11.74 -16.29
C SER A 25 -8.24 12.46 -14.94
N SER A 26 -8.44 11.76 -13.84
CA SER A 26 -8.38 12.28 -12.46
C SER A 26 -7.20 11.70 -11.66
N LEU A 27 -6.20 11.15 -12.36
CA LEU A 27 -5.02 10.61 -11.69
C LEU A 27 -4.24 11.73 -10.99
N PRO A 28 -3.87 11.58 -9.72
CA PRO A 28 -2.91 12.49 -9.11
C PRO A 28 -1.55 12.36 -9.81
N ASN A 29 -0.72 13.40 -9.69
CA ASN A 29 0.66 13.33 -10.13
C ASN A 29 1.40 12.26 -9.30
N CYS A 30 1.74 11.15 -9.95
CA CYS A 30 2.49 10.06 -9.35
C CYS A 30 3.94 10.11 -9.85
N VAL A 31 4.90 9.91 -8.96
CA VAL A 31 6.30 9.66 -9.33
C VAL A 31 6.55 8.17 -9.20
N ALA A 32 7.19 7.58 -10.22
CA ALA A 32 7.61 6.19 -10.14
C ALA A 32 8.77 6.09 -9.14
N LEU A 33 8.57 5.33 -8.06
CA LEU A 33 9.66 4.91 -7.20
C LEU A 33 10.29 3.67 -7.84
N SER A 34 11.60 3.71 -8.05
CA SER A 34 12.35 2.53 -8.50
C SER A 34 12.52 1.60 -7.30
N TYR A 35 11.73 0.53 -7.23
CA TYR A 35 11.88 -0.52 -6.23
C TYR A 35 12.08 -1.88 -6.92
N GLU A 36 12.90 -2.73 -6.31
CA GLU A 36 13.01 -4.12 -6.74
C GLU A 36 11.74 -4.88 -6.35
N TRP A 37 11.19 -5.66 -7.28
CA TRP A 37 9.94 -6.40 -7.05
C TRP A 37 10.05 -7.46 -5.94
N GLY A 38 11.29 -7.78 -5.52
CA GLY A 38 11.67 -8.69 -4.43
C GLY A 38 10.90 -10.01 -4.42
N SER A 39 10.73 -10.60 -3.23
CA SER A 39 9.94 -11.84 -3.08
C SER A 39 8.44 -11.56 -3.28
N PRO A 40 7.69 -12.41 -4.03
CA PRO A 40 6.24 -12.33 -4.14
C PRO A 40 5.51 -12.91 -2.91
N ALA A 41 6.24 -13.47 -1.95
CA ALA A 41 5.65 -14.01 -0.72
C ALA A 41 4.95 -12.91 0.09
N ARG A 42 3.71 -13.18 0.50
CA ARG A 42 2.84 -12.25 1.23
C ARG A 42 2.80 -12.64 2.69
N ASP A 43 3.84 -12.28 3.42
CA ASP A 43 4.04 -12.76 4.79
C ASP A 43 3.63 -11.74 5.86
N HIS A 44 3.47 -10.47 5.49
CA HIS A 44 3.21 -9.37 6.42
C HIS A 44 1.75 -8.94 6.43
N ASP A 45 1.20 -8.70 7.62
CA ASP A 45 -0.17 -8.25 7.79
C ASP A 45 -0.26 -6.72 7.79
N ILE A 46 -1.22 -6.18 7.04
CA ILE A 46 -1.59 -4.75 7.07
C ILE A 46 -3.09 -4.59 7.28
N PHE A 47 -3.51 -3.40 7.72
CA PHE A 47 -4.91 -3.05 7.85
C PHE A 47 -5.40 -2.28 6.62
N CYS A 48 -6.42 -2.80 5.95
CA CYS A 48 -7.07 -2.21 4.80
C CYS A 48 -8.58 -2.18 5.01
N GLU A 49 -9.14 -0.99 5.19
CA GLU A 49 -10.60 -0.78 5.40
C GLU A 49 -11.20 -1.70 6.48
N GLY A 50 -10.49 -1.83 7.62
CA GLY A 50 -10.93 -2.67 8.74
C GLY A 50 -10.70 -4.17 8.55
N LYS A 51 -10.05 -4.59 7.45
CA LYS A 51 -9.65 -5.98 7.20
C LYS A 51 -8.15 -6.14 7.28
N ILE A 52 -7.71 -7.31 7.73
CA ILE A 52 -6.29 -7.69 7.70
C ILE A 52 -6.00 -8.34 6.34
N VAL A 53 -4.98 -7.85 5.65
CA VAL A 53 -4.55 -8.34 4.33
C VAL A 53 -3.05 -8.60 4.35
N LYS A 54 -2.63 -9.68 3.69
CA LYS A 54 -1.22 -10.05 3.58
C LYS A 54 -0.52 -9.35 2.41
N VAL A 55 0.68 -8.80 2.65
CA VAL A 55 1.51 -8.07 1.68
C VAL A 55 2.95 -8.56 1.67
N THR A 56 3.67 -8.20 0.61
CA THR A 56 5.09 -8.54 0.44
C THR A 56 5.99 -7.65 1.30
N SER A 57 7.18 -8.15 1.62
CA SER A 57 8.20 -7.38 2.35
C SER A 57 8.57 -6.08 1.64
N ASN A 58 8.52 -6.06 0.30
CA ASN A 58 8.93 -4.90 -0.50
C ASN A 58 7.88 -3.79 -0.40
N LEU A 59 6.60 -4.16 -0.35
CA LEU A 59 5.54 -3.19 -0.09
C LEU A 59 5.64 -2.63 1.33
N LEU A 60 6.06 -3.44 2.30
CA LEU A 60 6.31 -2.97 3.67
C LEU A 60 7.54 -2.06 3.76
N ALA A 61 8.62 -2.38 3.05
CA ALA A 61 9.90 -1.64 3.10
C ALA A 61 9.90 -0.34 2.26
N ALA A 62 9.00 -0.23 1.28
CA ALA A 62 8.82 0.99 0.50
C ALA A 62 8.03 2.10 1.24
N LEU A 63 7.65 1.84 2.50
CA LEU A 63 6.89 2.72 3.39
C LEU A 63 7.81 3.36 4.43
#